data_AF-A0A1V5PZ21-F1
#
_entry.id   AF-A0A1V5PZ21-F1
#
_cell.length_a   1.000
_cell.length_b   1.000
_cell.length_c   1.000
_cell.angle_alpha   90.00
_cell.angle_beta   90.00
_cell.angle_gamma   90.00
#
_symmetry.space_group_name_H-M   'P 1'
#
loop_
_entity.id
_entity.type
_entity.pdbx_description
1 polymer ?
#
loop_
_entity_poly.entity_id
_entity_poly.type
_entity_poly.pdbx_seq_one_letter_code
_entity_poly.pdbx_strand_id
1 'polypeptide(L)'
;MEIPIIAPANGETPALAPPSRVDLNTADASALNSIPGVDSALAERILAYREERGPFLAVEELLAVPGVDGEAFAGIAEHVMVSFPPLDSVAGAPEQVEPDSAPLSLAEDWLPPDEVAPALEEPVPPAPPAVPVPSLAAEAHLPEPPPAVLTAAPEPALSTPQPVSVAPPPEPPPAAPHPVSRPEAPASAPTREPRAAKGSGWGWLAWVGAVFAGSILGMIFSLLVLNGINGTLNMDYHPAIVDLRNQTTDLGARQETLQGEVNGLRQRLDRLEGLTARMDQAEAAVKELRGEVETLDEETATLQTAVETLTQQIADVEARTAKAETFFQRLQALLSELFGGAEPMPEVPIEQEVQP
;
A
#
# COMPACT_ATOMS: atom_id res chain seq x y z
N MET A 1 59.63 -17.87 -6.45
CA MET A 1 59.13 -16.49 -6.46
C MET A 1 59.02 -16.14 -7.93
N GLU A 2 57.86 -15.91 -8.54
CA GLU A 2 56.72 -15.12 -8.08
C GLU A 2 55.38 -15.72 -8.54
N ILE A 3 54.32 -15.34 -7.82
CA ILE A 3 52.90 -15.66 -8.05
C ILE A 3 52.34 -14.62 -9.03
N PRO A 4 51.54 -14.96 -10.06
CA PRO A 4 50.75 -13.98 -10.79
C PRO A 4 49.41 -13.70 -10.08
N ILE A 5 49.12 -12.41 -9.93
CA ILE A 5 47.99 -11.80 -9.22
C ILE A 5 47.21 -10.89 -10.21
N ILE A 6 45.90 -11.15 -10.37
CA ILE A 6 44.74 -10.23 -10.63
C ILE A 6 44.68 -9.58 -12.05
N ALA A 7 43.57 -9.52 -12.81
CA ALA A 7 42.17 -9.16 -12.48
C ALA A 7 41.12 -9.67 -13.51
N PRO A 8 39.87 -9.93 -13.08
CA PRO A 8 38.64 -9.79 -13.87
C PRO A 8 37.84 -8.53 -13.42
N ALA A 9 37.30 -7.73 -14.34
CA ALA A 9 36.47 -6.57 -13.98
C ALA A 9 35.41 -6.22 -15.05
N ASN A 10 34.23 -6.84 -14.93
CA ASN A 10 32.96 -6.21 -15.29
C ASN A 10 32.34 -5.72 -13.97
N GLY A 11 32.09 -4.41 -13.87
CA GLY A 11 31.74 -3.73 -12.64
C GLY A 11 30.24 -3.66 -12.38
N GLU A 12 29.68 -4.68 -11.74
CA GLU A 12 28.48 -4.52 -10.91
C GLU A 12 28.89 -3.79 -9.62
N THR A 13 28.28 -2.62 -9.39
CA THR A 13 28.39 -1.94 -8.10
C THR A 13 27.44 -2.64 -7.13
N PRO A 14 27.86 -2.94 -5.89
CA PRO A 14 27.19 -3.88 -5.00
C PRO A 14 26.05 -3.18 -4.26
N ALA A 15 24.83 -3.31 -4.78
CA ALA A 15 23.68 -3.36 -3.91
C ALA A 15 23.84 -4.62 -3.05
N LEU A 16 23.63 -4.51 -1.74
CA LEU A 16 23.62 -5.61 -0.81
C LEU A 16 22.42 -6.53 -1.14
N ALA A 17 22.52 -7.28 -2.24
CA ALA A 17 21.57 -8.29 -2.65
C ALA A 17 21.87 -9.55 -1.83
N PRO A 18 20.92 -10.06 -1.02
CA PRO A 18 21.00 -11.43 -0.54
C PRO A 18 21.05 -12.38 -1.75
N PRO A 19 21.54 -13.62 -1.59
CA PRO A 19 21.66 -14.58 -2.70
C PRO A 19 20.33 -14.65 -3.47
N SER A 20 20.40 -14.68 -4.80
CA SER A 20 19.27 -14.72 -5.75
C SER A 20 18.08 -15.56 -5.25
N ARG A 21 17.17 -14.95 -4.48
CA ARG A 21 15.97 -15.61 -3.99
C ARG A 21 14.89 -15.56 -5.06
N VAL A 22 14.25 -16.69 -5.29
CA VAL A 22 13.16 -16.83 -6.25
C VAL A 22 11.85 -16.45 -5.56
N ASP A 23 11.04 -15.62 -6.20
CA ASP A 23 9.75 -15.19 -5.65
C ASP A 23 8.64 -16.18 -6.03
N LEU A 24 7.97 -16.80 -5.05
CA LEU A 24 6.92 -17.81 -5.30
C LEU A 24 5.73 -17.28 -6.11
N ASN A 25 5.40 -16.00 -5.91
CA ASN A 25 4.21 -15.42 -6.52
C ASN A 25 4.44 -15.05 -7.98
N THR A 26 5.68 -14.76 -8.37
CA THR A 26 6.02 -14.29 -9.72
C THR A 26 6.88 -15.28 -10.52
N ALA A 27 7.48 -16.29 -9.88
CA ALA A 27 8.29 -17.28 -10.55
C ALA A 27 7.49 -18.14 -11.54
N ASP A 28 8.15 -18.47 -12.64
CA ASP A 28 7.71 -19.47 -13.61
C ASP A 28 8.27 -20.86 -13.25
N ALA A 29 7.81 -21.90 -13.96
CA ALA A 29 8.23 -23.28 -13.70
C ALA A 29 9.75 -23.46 -13.82
N SER A 30 10.40 -22.73 -14.72
CA SER A 30 11.85 -22.82 -14.92
C SER A 30 12.63 -22.17 -13.77
N ALA A 31 12.16 -21.05 -13.24
CA ALA A 31 12.74 -20.38 -12.08
C ALA A 31 12.55 -21.21 -10.82
N LEU A 32 11.37 -21.82 -10.62
CA LEU A 32 11.14 -22.74 -9.50
C LEU A 32 12.04 -23.97 -9.58
N ASN A 33 12.24 -24.54 -10.78
CA ASN A 33 13.15 -25.67 -11.00
C ASN A 33 14.63 -25.35 -10.79
N SER A 34 15.01 -24.07 -10.76
CA SER A 34 16.38 -23.66 -10.47
C SER A 34 16.73 -23.75 -8.97
N ILE A 35 15.71 -23.92 -8.11
CA ILE A 35 15.86 -24.01 -6.66
C ILE A 35 16.37 -25.41 -6.27
N PRO A 36 17.47 -25.51 -5.51
CA PRO A 36 17.94 -26.79 -4.98
C PRO A 36 16.84 -27.48 -4.15
N GLY A 37 16.46 -28.69 -4.54
CA GLY A 37 15.41 -29.47 -3.87
C GLY A 37 14.01 -29.32 -4.48
N VAL A 38 13.83 -28.50 -5.52
CA VAL A 38 12.60 -28.45 -6.33
C VAL A 38 12.82 -29.21 -7.64
N ASP A 39 12.00 -30.22 -7.89
CA ASP A 39 11.93 -30.90 -9.18
C ASP A 39 10.79 -30.37 -10.04
N SER A 40 10.75 -30.73 -11.33
CA SER A 40 9.71 -30.29 -12.27
C SER A 40 8.30 -30.62 -11.78
N ALA A 41 8.13 -31.76 -11.12
CA ALA A 41 6.86 -32.17 -10.56
C ALA A 41 6.44 -31.32 -9.35
N LEU A 42 7.38 -30.90 -8.51
CA LEU A 42 7.12 -29.99 -7.39
C LEU A 42 6.87 -28.56 -7.87
N ALA A 43 7.63 -28.07 -8.85
CA ALA A 43 7.39 -26.76 -9.45
C ALA A 43 5.98 -26.64 -10.05
N GLU A 44 5.52 -27.65 -10.79
CA GLU A 44 4.16 -27.69 -11.33
C GLU A 44 3.10 -27.70 -10.22
N ARG A 45 3.34 -28.42 -9.11
CA ARG A 45 2.42 -28.43 -7.95
C ARG A 45 2.38 -27.10 -7.22
N ILE A 46 3.50 -26.39 -7.11
CA ILE A 46 3.55 -25.05 -6.51
C ILE A 46 2.74 -24.07 -7.38
N LEU A 47 2.84 -24.16 -8.70
CA LEU A 47 2.04 -23.35 -9.63
C LEU A 47 0.55 -23.68 -9.55
N ALA A 48 0.19 -24.97 -9.52
CA ALA A 48 -1.20 -25.41 -9.36
C ALA A 48 -1.79 -24.92 -8.02
N TYR A 49 -1.01 -25.00 -6.93
CA TYR A 49 -1.42 -24.46 -5.64
C TYR A 49 -1.71 -22.95 -5.72
N ARG A 50 -0.86 -22.18 -6.42
CA ARG A 50 -1.04 -20.75 -6.64
C ARG A 50 -2.32 -20.44 -7.45
N GLU A 51 -2.63 -21.26 -8.44
CA GLU A 51 -3.83 -21.11 -9.26
C GLU A 51 -5.12 -21.47 -8.51
N GLU A 52 -5.07 -22.50 -7.66
CA GLU A 52 -6.24 -23.00 -6.91
C GLU A 52 -6.52 -22.20 -5.63
N ARG A 53 -5.47 -21.79 -4.90
CA ARG A 53 -5.58 -21.13 -3.59
C ARG A 53 -5.27 -19.64 -3.61
N GLY A 54 -4.70 -19.13 -4.69
CA GLY A 54 -4.25 -17.75 -4.83
C GLY A 54 -2.77 -17.56 -4.45
N PRO A 55 -2.31 -16.29 -4.37
CA PRO A 55 -0.91 -16.00 -4.09
C PRO A 55 -0.50 -16.46 -2.68
N PHE A 56 0.74 -16.92 -2.55
CA PHE A 56 1.35 -17.26 -1.27
C PHE A 56 1.46 -16.02 -0.40
N LEU A 57 1.04 -16.11 0.86
CA LEU A 57 1.16 -15.01 1.82
C LEU A 57 2.42 -15.09 2.67
N ALA A 58 2.92 -16.32 2.86
CA ALA A 58 4.09 -16.62 3.68
C ALA A 58 4.85 -17.80 3.06
N VAL A 59 6.15 -17.92 3.35
CA VAL A 59 6.98 -19.02 2.79
C VAL A 59 6.50 -20.36 3.34
N GLU A 60 6.02 -20.37 4.59
CA GLU A 60 5.51 -21.52 5.33
C GLU A 60 4.31 -22.20 4.64
N GLU A 61 3.56 -21.49 3.79
CA GLU A 61 2.46 -22.07 3.01
C GLU A 61 2.93 -23.11 1.98
N LEU A 62 4.23 -23.16 1.66
CA LEU A 62 4.81 -24.25 0.88
C LEU A 62 4.59 -25.63 1.53
N LEU A 63 4.47 -25.71 2.86
CA LEU A 63 4.17 -26.96 3.56
C LEU A 63 2.77 -27.51 3.27
N ALA A 64 1.86 -26.67 2.75
CA ALA A 64 0.54 -27.10 2.31
C ALA A 64 0.56 -27.71 0.90
N VAL A 65 1.68 -27.59 0.16
CA VAL A 65 1.83 -28.15 -1.18
C VAL A 65 2.16 -29.65 -1.07
N PRO A 66 1.35 -30.53 -1.71
CA PRO A 66 1.60 -31.97 -1.66
C PRO A 66 2.98 -32.36 -2.19
N GLY A 67 3.81 -32.95 -1.33
CA GLY A 67 5.18 -33.36 -1.68
C GLY A 67 6.29 -32.41 -1.20
N VAL A 68 5.95 -31.35 -0.45
CA VAL A 68 6.92 -30.57 0.33
C VAL A 68 6.96 -31.14 1.75
N ASP A 69 8.01 -31.91 2.06
CA ASP A 69 8.30 -32.36 3.42
C ASP A 69 9.13 -31.31 4.18
N GLY A 70 9.18 -31.39 5.52
CA GLY A 70 9.93 -30.42 6.34
C GLY A 70 11.42 -30.30 5.99
N GLU A 71 12.04 -31.37 5.48
CA GLU A 71 13.43 -31.37 5.01
C GLU A 71 13.57 -30.66 3.65
N ALA A 72 12.64 -30.89 2.72
CA ALA A 72 12.58 -30.19 1.45
C ALA A 72 12.30 -28.69 1.64
N PHE A 73 11.37 -28.36 2.54
CA PHE A 73 11.06 -26.99 2.93
C PHE A 73 12.28 -26.24 3.44
N ALA A 74 13.09 -26.84 4.32
CA ALA A 74 14.27 -26.19 4.88
C ALA A 74 15.30 -25.81 3.79
N GLY A 75 15.48 -26.65 2.77
CA GLY A 75 16.36 -26.35 1.63
C GLY A 75 15.79 -25.28 0.69
N ILE A 76 14.47 -25.29 0.48
CA ILE A 76 13.77 -24.36 -0.42
C ILE A 76 13.63 -22.97 0.22
N ALA A 77 13.28 -22.90 1.51
CA ALA A 77 12.98 -21.67 2.22
C ALA A 77 14.16 -20.69 2.27
N GLU A 78 15.40 -21.17 2.24
CA GLU A 78 16.60 -20.32 2.20
C GLU A 78 16.76 -19.56 0.88
N HIS A 79 16.20 -20.11 -0.20
CA HIS A 79 16.33 -19.65 -1.59
C HIS A 79 15.09 -18.96 -2.13
N VAL A 80 14.08 -18.76 -1.28
CA VAL A 80 12.76 -18.32 -1.72
C VAL A 80 12.30 -17.08 -0.95
N MET A 81 11.52 -16.24 -1.62
CA MET A 81 10.83 -15.11 -1.01
C MET A 81 9.38 -15.04 -1.48
N VAL A 82 8.58 -14.27 -0.75
CA VAL A 82 7.18 -13.98 -1.10
C VAL A 82 7.08 -12.48 -1.29
N SER A 83 6.86 -12.03 -2.51
CA SER A 83 6.54 -10.64 -2.80
C SER A 83 5.06 -10.49 -3.13
N PHE A 84 4.47 -9.40 -2.64
CA PHE A 84 3.14 -8.99 -3.05
C PHE A 84 3.26 -7.94 -4.15
N PRO A 85 2.78 -8.21 -5.38
CA PRO A 85 2.71 -7.17 -6.38
C PRO A 85 1.75 -6.06 -5.90
N PRO A 86 2.01 -4.78 -6.24
CA PRO A 86 1.06 -3.72 -5.99
C PRO A 86 -0.26 -4.03 -6.72
N LEU A 87 -1.38 -3.72 -6.07
CA LEU A 87 -2.75 -4.13 -6.41
C LEU A 87 -3.23 -3.76 -7.83
N ASP A 88 -2.41 -3.07 -8.62
CA ASP A 88 -2.67 -2.71 -10.02
C ASP A 88 -2.48 -3.89 -11.00
N SER A 89 -1.83 -4.98 -10.59
CA SER A 89 -1.57 -6.15 -11.46
C SER A 89 -2.68 -7.20 -11.51
N VAL A 90 -3.79 -7.00 -10.78
CA VAL A 90 -4.98 -7.89 -10.84
C VAL A 90 -5.95 -7.50 -11.98
N ALA A 91 -5.69 -6.41 -12.69
CA ALA A 91 -6.49 -5.94 -13.84
C ALA A 91 -6.27 -6.75 -15.15
N GLY A 92 -5.96 -8.05 -15.04
CA GLY A 92 -5.57 -8.91 -16.17
C GLY A 92 -6.20 -10.30 -16.21
N ALA A 93 -7.22 -10.59 -15.40
CA ALA A 93 -8.06 -11.78 -15.60
C ALA A 93 -9.29 -11.39 -16.44
N PRO A 94 -9.71 -12.20 -17.46
CA PRO A 94 -10.78 -11.83 -18.37
C PRO A 94 -12.13 -11.77 -17.64
N GLU A 95 -12.52 -10.56 -17.31
CA GLU A 95 -13.87 -10.17 -16.92
C GLU A 95 -14.78 -10.27 -18.15
N GLN A 96 -15.35 -11.46 -18.38
CA GLN A 96 -16.54 -11.64 -19.23
C GLN A 96 -17.51 -12.62 -18.59
N VAL A 97 -18.26 -12.12 -17.60
CA VAL A 97 -19.68 -12.48 -17.42
C VAL A 97 -20.39 -11.16 -17.08
N GLU A 98 -21.06 -10.59 -18.09
CA GLU A 98 -21.87 -9.37 -17.94
C GLU A 98 -23.02 -9.59 -16.94
N PRO A 99 -23.30 -8.65 -16.03
CA PRO A 99 -24.65 -8.50 -15.49
C PRO A 99 -25.43 -7.56 -16.42
N ASP A 100 -26.31 -8.17 -17.21
CA ASP A 100 -27.37 -7.50 -17.94
C ASP A 100 -28.27 -6.70 -16.99
N SER A 101 -28.31 -5.40 -17.27
CA SER A 101 -29.42 -4.46 -17.13
C SER A 101 -30.74 -5.01 -16.54
N ALA A 102 -31.00 -4.75 -15.26
CA ALA A 102 -32.36 -4.53 -14.75
C ALA A 102 -32.34 -3.73 -13.44
N PRO A 103 -32.98 -2.54 -13.37
CA PRO A 103 -33.11 -1.82 -12.11
C PRO A 103 -34.22 -2.46 -11.28
N LEU A 104 -33.89 -3.05 -10.14
CA LEU A 104 -34.88 -3.44 -9.14
C LEU A 104 -35.36 -2.20 -8.38
N SER A 105 -36.42 -1.58 -8.91
CA SER A 105 -37.26 -0.62 -8.18
C SER A 105 -38.64 -1.23 -7.94
N LEU A 106 -39.06 -1.23 -6.67
CA LEU A 106 -40.43 -1.32 -6.16
C LEU A 106 -41.35 -2.43 -6.69
N ALA A 107 -41.55 -3.44 -5.85
CA ALA A 107 -42.87 -4.05 -5.70
C ALA A 107 -43.06 -4.45 -4.23
N GLU A 108 -43.63 -3.53 -3.44
CA GLU A 108 -44.64 -3.92 -2.46
C GLU A 108 -45.68 -4.80 -3.17
N ASP A 109 -45.71 -6.08 -2.85
CA ASP A 109 -46.93 -6.76 -2.44
C ASP A 109 -46.58 -8.18 -2.00
N TRP A 110 -47.34 -8.67 -1.03
CA TRP A 110 -47.47 -10.08 -0.65
C TRP A 110 -46.66 -10.64 0.52
N LEU A 111 -47.34 -10.67 1.66
CA LEU A 111 -47.20 -11.62 2.77
C LEU A 111 -48.64 -12.13 3.06
N PRO A 112 -48.93 -13.30 3.69
CA PRO A 112 -48.40 -14.68 3.66
C PRO A 112 -49.58 -15.69 3.39
N PRO A 113 -49.69 -16.95 3.92
CA PRO A 113 -49.62 -17.37 5.34
C PRO A 113 -48.82 -18.68 5.63
N ASP A 114 -48.49 -18.82 6.91
CA ASP A 114 -48.15 -20.02 7.70
C ASP A 114 -47.91 -21.37 6.99
N GLU A 115 -46.69 -21.89 7.13
CA GLU A 115 -46.51 -23.33 7.36
C GLU A 115 -45.31 -23.59 8.30
N VAL A 116 -45.63 -24.22 9.42
CA VAL A 116 -44.73 -24.68 10.48
C VAL A 116 -44.05 -25.97 10.01
N ALA A 117 -42.71 -26.04 10.06
CA ALA A 117 -41.86 -27.21 10.44
C ALA A 117 -40.46 -27.13 9.78
N PRO A 118 -39.44 -27.83 10.29
CA PRO A 118 -38.69 -27.50 11.50
C PRO A 118 -37.19 -27.32 11.20
N ALA A 119 -36.44 -26.95 12.25
CA ALA A 119 -34.99 -26.88 12.28
C ALA A 119 -34.29 -28.07 11.57
N LEU A 120 -33.47 -27.75 10.58
CA LEU A 120 -32.32 -28.58 10.22
C LEU A 120 -31.11 -27.99 10.93
N GLU A 121 -30.86 -28.48 12.14
CA GLU A 121 -29.57 -28.31 12.81
C GLU A 121 -28.48 -28.96 11.94
N GLU A 122 -27.68 -28.14 11.27
CA GLU A 122 -26.41 -28.59 10.73
C GLU A 122 -25.46 -28.88 11.91
N PRO A 123 -24.78 -30.05 11.95
CA PRO A 123 -23.88 -30.38 13.04
C PRO A 123 -22.66 -29.45 13.01
N VAL A 124 -22.50 -28.67 14.07
CA VAL A 124 -21.28 -27.91 14.37
C VAL A 124 -20.10 -28.90 14.42
N PRO A 125 -19.05 -28.75 13.61
CA PRO A 125 -17.87 -29.60 13.72
C PRO A 125 -17.21 -29.39 15.09
N PRO A 126 -16.69 -30.45 15.75
CA PRO A 126 -16.09 -30.33 17.07
C PRO A 126 -14.86 -29.42 17.00
N ALA A 127 -14.82 -28.45 17.93
CA ALA A 127 -13.67 -27.58 18.11
C ALA A 127 -12.38 -28.40 18.31
N PRO A 128 -11.25 -28.00 17.69
CA PRO A 128 -9.98 -28.66 17.94
C PRO A 128 -9.60 -28.53 19.43
N PRO A 129 -8.92 -29.54 20.02
CA PRO A 129 -8.55 -29.49 21.42
C PRO A 129 -7.64 -28.29 21.68
N ALA A 130 -7.97 -27.53 22.73
CA ALA A 130 -7.20 -26.40 23.20
C ALA A 130 -5.74 -26.81 23.41
N VAL A 131 -4.86 -26.25 22.58
CA VAL A 131 -3.41 -26.35 22.77
C VAL A 131 -3.10 -25.62 24.09
N PRO A 132 -2.49 -26.27 25.10
CA PRO A 132 -2.16 -25.58 26.33
C PRO A 132 -1.07 -24.55 26.04
N VAL A 133 -1.41 -23.27 26.20
CA VAL A 133 -0.45 -22.18 26.21
C VAL A 133 0.54 -22.45 27.34
N PRO A 134 1.86 -22.62 27.10
CA PRO A 134 2.81 -22.77 28.18
C PRO A 134 2.88 -21.44 28.95
N SER A 135 2.43 -21.47 30.20
CA SER A 135 2.67 -20.43 31.18
C SER A 135 4.17 -20.36 31.46
N LEU A 136 4.87 -19.40 30.83
CA LEU A 136 6.25 -19.07 31.15
C LEU A 136 6.27 -18.07 32.31
N ALA A 137 5.99 -18.59 33.50
CA ALA A 137 6.57 -18.05 34.73
C ALA A 137 8.01 -18.57 34.83
N ALA A 138 8.97 -17.82 34.27
CA ALA A 138 10.39 -18.04 34.51
C ALA A 138 11.15 -16.72 34.28
N GLU A 139 11.29 -16.00 35.37
CA GLU A 139 12.16 -14.85 35.57
C GLU A 139 13.61 -15.23 35.24
N ALA A 140 14.15 -14.67 34.15
CA ALA A 140 15.58 -14.76 33.82
C ALA A 140 16.09 -13.35 33.51
N HIS A 141 16.51 -12.71 34.60
CA HIS A 141 17.53 -11.66 34.73
C HIS A 141 18.34 -11.37 33.44
N LEU A 142 17.99 -10.29 32.74
CA LEU A 142 18.92 -9.60 31.84
C LEU A 142 19.75 -8.60 32.68
N PRO A 143 21.10 -8.57 32.56
CA PRO A 143 21.90 -7.57 33.25
C PRO A 143 21.65 -6.17 32.67
N GLU A 144 21.46 -5.18 33.55
CA GLU A 144 21.39 -3.77 33.19
C GLU A 144 22.64 -3.33 32.39
N PRO A 145 22.49 -2.48 31.36
CA PRO A 145 23.63 -1.82 30.75
C PRO A 145 24.24 -0.82 31.76
N PRO A 146 25.59 -0.71 31.85
CA PRO A 146 26.21 0.22 32.77
C PRO A 146 25.88 1.67 32.38
N PRO A 147 25.84 2.61 33.35
CA PRO A 147 25.59 4.01 33.05
C PRO A 147 26.70 4.55 32.17
N ALA A 148 26.33 5.08 31.00
CA ALA A 148 27.24 5.77 30.10
C ALA A 148 27.86 6.97 30.85
N VAL A 149 29.13 6.81 31.25
CA VAL A 149 29.95 7.90 31.74
C VAL A 149 30.22 8.82 30.56
N LEU A 150 29.59 9.99 30.59
CA LEU A 150 29.91 11.18 29.80
C LEU A 150 31.41 11.44 29.87
N THR A 151 32.15 10.90 28.90
CA THR A 151 33.54 11.28 28.65
C THR A 151 33.50 12.29 27.52
N ALA A 152 33.64 13.55 27.89
CA ALA A 152 33.78 14.67 26.98
C ALA A 152 35.02 14.47 26.07
N ALA A 153 34.78 14.39 24.77
CA ALA A 153 35.76 14.62 23.72
C ALA A 153 35.26 15.81 22.87
N PRO A 154 36.17 16.67 22.35
CA PRO A 154 35.89 18.08 22.13
C PRO A 154 34.99 18.33 20.92
N GLU A 155 34.18 19.37 21.05
CA GLU A 155 33.29 19.94 20.03
C GLU A 155 34.01 20.14 18.68
N PRO A 156 33.44 19.73 17.54
CA PRO A 156 33.75 20.39 16.29
C PRO A 156 33.09 21.77 16.31
N ALA A 157 33.93 22.81 16.27
CA ALA A 157 33.51 24.19 16.21
C ALA A 157 32.40 24.41 15.16
N LEU A 158 31.28 24.93 15.63
CA LEU A 158 30.21 25.51 14.83
C LEU A 158 30.81 26.52 13.84
N SER A 159 30.86 26.15 12.57
CA SER A 159 31.04 27.12 11.49
C SER A 159 29.68 27.77 11.22
N THR A 160 29.58 29.03 11.62
CA THR A 160 28.46 29.94 11.38
C THR A 160 28.07 29.93 9.89
N PRO A 161 26.78 29.77 9.52
CA PRO A 161 26.37 30.00 8.13
C PRO A 161 26.49 31.49 7.81
N GLN A 162 27.32 31.83 6.81
CA GLN A 162 27.37 33.18 6.25
C GLN A 162 26.06 33.46 5.47
N PRO A 163 25.52 34.69 5.52
CA PRO A 163 24.32 35.04 4.76
C PRO A 163 24.65 35.07 3.26
N VAL A 164 23.99 34.21 2.49
CA VAL A 164 24.02 34.23 1.03
C VAL A 164 23.21 35.44 0.57
N SER A 165 23.89 36.48 0.10
CA SER A 165 23.27 37.65 -0.51
C SER A 165 22.60 37.24 -1.82
N VAL A 166 21.27 37.24 -1.84
CA VAL A 166 20.45 37.09 -3.05
C VAL A 166 20.76 38.25 -3.99
N ALA A 167 21.31 37.96 -5.17
CA ALA A 167 21.44 38.92 -6.25
C ALA A 167 20.06 39.18 -6.89
N PRO A 168 19.69 40.44 -7.20
CA PRO A 168 18.45 40.74 -7.90
C PRO A 168 18.53 40.33 -9.39
N PRO A 169 17.41 40.03 -10.05
CA PRO A 169 17.40 39.64 -11.46
C PRO A 169 17.84 40.80 -12.38
N PRO A 170 18.47 40.53 -13.54
CA PRO A 170 18.86 41.59 -14.46
C PRO A 170 17.63 42.22 -15.15
N GLU A 171 17.54 43.55 -15.11
CA GLU A 171 16.57 44.35 -15.85
C GLU A 171 16.81 44.26 -17.38
N PRO A 172 15.74 44.33 -18.21
CA PRO A 172 15.88 44.41 -19.66
C PRO A 172 16.37 45.79 -20.11
N PRO A 173 17.23 45.91 -21.15
CA PRO A 173 17.68 47.20 -21.63
C PRO A 173 16.56 47.98 -22.36
N PRO A 174 16.50 49.31 -22.21
CA PRO A 174 15.48 50.13 -22.86
C PRO A 174 15.79 50.35 -24.35
N ALA A 175 14.72 50.33 -25.14
CA ALA A 175 14.72 50.79 -26.52
C ALA A 175 14.90 52.31 -26.60
N ALA A 176 15.81 52.78 -27.45
CA ALA A 176 15.83 54.15 -27.99
C ALA A 176 16.69 54.18 -29.29
N PRO A 177 16.65 55.24 -30.11
CA PRO A 177 15.82 55.32 -31.31
C PRO A 177 16.65 55.47 -32.60
N HIS A 178 15.98 55.35 -33.76
CA HIS A 178 16.54 55.68 -35.07
C HIS A 178 17.03 57.14 -35.13
N PRO A 179 18.19 57.43 -35.77
CA PRO A 179 18.49 58.77 -36.23
C PRO A 179 18.05 58.97 -37.70
N VAL A 180 17.16 59.94 -37.85
CA VAL A 180 16.67 60.59 -39.05
C VAL A 180 17.67 61.68 -39.51
N SER A 181 17.80 61.81 -40.83
CA SER A 181 18.16 63.00 -41.65
C SER A 181 19.43 63.86 -41.39
N ARG A 182 20.28 63.87 -42.44
CA ARG A 182 21.02 64.97 -43.12
C ARG A 182 20.47 66.41 -42.87
N PRO A 183 21.29 67.49 -42.73
CA PRO A 183 22.08 68.20 -43.77
C PRO A 183 23.49 68.63 -43.27
N GLU A 184 24.47 69.20 -43.98
CA GLU A 184 24.50 70.24 -45.02
C GLU A 184 25.96 70.33 -45.55
N ALA A 185 26.13 70.67 -46.84
CA ALA A 185 27.39 71.15 -47.44
C ALA A 185 27.48 72.69 -47.24
N PRO A 186 28.53 73.48 -47.62
CA PRO A 186 29.04 73.54 -49.01
C PRO A 186 30.51 74.04 -49.24
N ALA A 187 30.85 74.08 -50.53
CA ALA A 187 31.87 74.89 -51.23
C ALA A 187 33.35 74.46 -51.06
N SER A 188 34.11 74.20 -52.13
CA SER A 188 34.22 75.03 -53.33
C SER A 188 34.64 74.23 -54.59
N ALA A 189 34.02 74.58 -55.73
CA ALA A 189 34.52 74.38 -57.10
C ALA A 189 35.57 75.49 -57.43
N PRO A 190 36.23 75.57 -58.63
CA PRO A 190 36.10 74.79 -59.88
C PRO A 190 37.48 74.25 -60.39
N THR A 191 37.67 73.51 -61.50
CA THR A 191 37.47 73.95 -62.88
C THR A 191 37.96 72.89 -63.90
N ARG A 192 37.13 72.65 -64.93
CA ARG A 192 37.41 72.29 -66.33
C ARG A 192 37.95 70.89 -66.74
N GLU A 193 37.14 70.29 -67.63
CA GLU A 193 37.48 69.25 -68.61
C GLU A 193 38.56 69.70 -69.62
N PRO A 194 39.15 68.76 -70.39
CA PRO A 194 38.53 68.41 -71.69
C PRO A 194 38.55 66.91 -72.06
N ARG A 195 37.41 66.48 -72.64
CA ARG A 195 37.20 65.55 -73.77
C ARG A 195 38.06 64.27 -73.93
N ALA A 196 37.32 63.16 -73.86
CA ALA A 196 37.16 62.10 -74.88
C ALA A 196 38.40 61.37 -75.43
N ALA A 197 38.49 60.07 -75.10
CA ALA A 197 38.78 59.02 -76.09
C ALA A 197 38.19 57.68 -75.62
N LYS A 198 37.33 57.10 -76.45
CA LYS A 198 36.71 55.79 -76.28
C LYS A 198 37.73 54.72 -76.65
N GLY A 199 37.94 53.75 -75.76
CA GLY A 199 38.80 52.59 -76.04
C GLY A 199 38.71 51.51 -74.96
N SER A 200 37.96 50.44 -75.26
CA SER A 200 37.96 49.14 -74.58
C SER A 200 37.55 49.08 -73.09
N GLY A 201 36.26 49.28 -72.81
CA GLY A 201 35.66 49.03 -71.49
C GLY A 201 35.48 47.55 -71.13
N TRP A 202 35.84 46.60 -72.01
CA TRP A 202 35.68 45.17 -71.74
C TRP A 202 36.93 44.52 -71.13
N GLY A 203 38.11 45.13 -71.28
CA GLY A 203 39.35 44.64 -70.68
C GLY A 203 39.36 44.74 -69.16
N TRP A 204 38.84 45.84 -68.59
CA TRP A 204 38.77 46.02 -67.14
C TRP A 204 37.73 45.08 -66.50
N LEU A 205 36.56 44.92 -67.12
CA LEU A 205 35.55 43.95 -66.67
C LEU A 205 36.06 42.50 -66.77
N ALA A 206 36.81 42.16 -67.81
CA ALA A 206 37.44 40.84 -67.93
C ALA A 206 38.52 40.62 -66.87
N TRP A 207 39.31 41.65 -66.54
CA TRP A 207 40.35 41.56 -65.51
C TRP A 207 39.76 41.47 -64.10
N VAL A 208 38.70 42.26 -63.81
CA VAL A 208 37.93 42.16 -62.56
C VAL A 208 37.27 40.79 -62.44
N GLY A 209 36.71 40.25 -63.53
CA GLY A 209 36.17 38.90 -63.58
C GLY A 209 37.22 37.81 -63.31
N ALA A 210 38.43 37.95 -63.85
CA ALA A 210 39.53 37.01 -63.61
C ALA A 210 40.01 37.04 -62.15
N VAL A 211 40.09 38.21 -61.53
CA VAL A 211 40.42 38.35 -60.09
C VAL A 211 39.34 37.73 -59.21
N PHE A 212 38.05 37.94 -59.56
CA PHE A 212 36.94 37.36 -58.82
C PHE A 212 36.87 35.84 -58.94
N ALA A 213 37.10 35.31 -60.15
CA ALA A 213 37.19 33.88 -60.39
C ALA A 213 38.37 33.24 -59.64
N GLY A 214 39.52 33.92 -59.60
CA GLY A 214 40.68 33.49 -58.80
C GLY A 214 40.39 33.49 -57.29
N SER A 215 39.66 34.48 -56.78
CA SER A 215 39.25 34.55 -55.37
C SER A 215 38.28 33.41 -55.01
N ILE A 216 37.29 33.12 -55.86
CA ILE A 216 36.36 32.01 -55.66
C ILE A 216 37.10 30.68 -55.72
N LEU A 217 38.00 30.49 -56.69
CA LEU A 217 38.78 29.26 -56.82
C LEU A 217 39.75 29.07 -55.65
N GLY A 218 40.33 30.18 -55.14
CA GLY A 218 41.15 30.19 -53.93
C GLY A 218 40.34 29.88 -52.67
N MET A 219 39.11 30.37 -52.56
CA MET A 219 38.19 30.03 -51.47
C MET A 219 37.79 28.56 -51.53
N ILE A 220 37.49 28.04 -52.72
CA ILE A 220 37.20 26.61 -52.92
C ILE A 220 38.44 25.78 -52.57
N PHE A 221 39.62 26.17 -53.03
CA PHE A 221 40.88 25.48 -52.73
C PHE A 221 41.20 25.55 -51.23
N SER A 222 40.98 26.68 -50.57
CA SER A 222 41.10 26.83 -49.12
C SER A 222 40.13 25.92 -48.40
N LEU A 223 38.87 25.84 -48.85
CA LEU A 223 37.88 24.89 -48.32
C LEU A 223 38.24 23.44 -48.61
N LEU A 224 38.88 23.13 -49.73
CA LEU A 224 39.32 21.78 -50.10
C LEU A 224 40.55 21.35 -49.30
N VAL A 225 41.47 22.27 -49.02
CA VAL A 225 42.62 22.06 -48.14
C VAL A 225 42.14 21.96 -46.69
N LEU A 226 41.22 22.82 -46.27
CA LEU A 226 40.64 22.77 -44.93
C LEU A 226 39.82 21.49 -44.75
N ASN A 227 39.05 21.07 -45.75
CA ASN A 227 38.33 19.79 -45.75
C ASN A 227 39.28 18.60 -45.90
N GLY A 228 40.42 18.76 -46.58
CA GLY A 228 41.46 17.74 -46.69
C GLY A 228 42.21 17.55 -45.37
N ILE A 229 42.49 18.62 -44.64
CA ILE A 229 43.09 18.58 -43.30
C ILE A 229 42.06 18.10 -42.27
N ASN A 230 40.83 18.61 -42.30
CA ASN A 230 39.77 18.25 -41.37
C ASN A 230 39.18 16.86 -41.64
N GLY A 231 39.22 16.39 -42.89
CA GLY A 231 38.82 15.03 -43.30
C GLY A 231 39.83 13.94 -42.95
N THR A 232 41.04 14.29 -42.47
CA THR A 232 41.98 13.33 -41.87
C THR A 232 41.73 13.08 -40.39
N LEU A 233 40.89 13.90 -39.75
CA LEU A 233 40.27 13.54 -38.49
C LEU A 233 39.02 12.76 -38.83
N ASN A 234 39.17 11.44 -38.87
CA ASN A 234 38.09 10.48 -38.96
C ASN A 234 37.08 10.73 -37.82
N MET A 235 36.14 11.66 -38.03
CA MET A 235 35.08 12.04 -37.09
C MET A 235 33.95 11.01 -37.07
N ASP A 236 34.08 9.92 -37.85
CA ASP A 236 33.07 8.88 -37.89
C ASP A 236 33.02 8.07 -36.59
N TYR A 237 34.10 8.00 -35.80
CA TYR A 237 34.10 7.29 -34.51
C TYR A 237 35.17 7.84 -33.55
N HIS A 238 35.00 9.04 -33.00
CA HIS A 238 35.79 9.44 -31.83
C HIS A 238 35.18 8.79 -30.58
N PRO A 239 35.88 7.85 -29.90
CA PRO A 239 35.31 7.09 -28.78
C PRO A 239 34.79 8.00 -27.66
N ALA A 240 35.35 9.20 -27.51
CA ALA A 240 34.91 10.21 -26.55
C ALA A 240 33.48 10.76 -26.80
N ILE A 241 33.03 10.85 -28.06
CA ILE A 241 31.67 11.36 -28.38
C ILE A 241 30.63 10.27 -28.15
N VAL A 242 30.99 9.02 -28.43
CA VAL A 242 30.14 7.85 -28.12
C VAL A 242 30.00 7.67 -26.61
N ASP A 243 31.09 7.83 -25.86
CA ASP A 243 31.08 7.76 -24.40
C ASP A 243 30.23 8.87 -23.76
N LEU A 244 30.38 10.12 -24.23
CA LEU A 244 29.56 11.24 -23.73
C LEU A 244 28.06 11.05 -24.02
N ARG A 245 27.72 10.49 -25.19
CA ARG A 245 26.33 10.13 -25.53
C ARG A 245 25.81 9.04 -24.60
N ASN A 246 26.60 7.99 -24.36
CA ASN A 246 26.23 6.91 -23.46
C ASN A 246 26.06 7.40 -22.02
N GLN A 247 26.95 8.29 -21.53
CA GLN A 247 26.83 8.94 -20.22
C GLN A 247 25.57 9.80 -20.11
N THR A 248 25.16 10.48 -21.18
CA THR A 248 23.93 11.29 -21.19
C THR A 248 22.69 10.39 -21.15
N THR A 249 22.71 9.25 -21.84
CA THR A 249 21.66 8.24 -21.77
C THR A 249 21.58 7.61 -20.37
N ASP A 250 22.73 7.29 -19.76
CA ASP A 250 22.80 6.77 -18.38
C ASP A 250 22.30 7.79 -17.35
N LEU A 251 22.67 9.06 -17.48
CA LEU A 251 22.14 10.15 -16.64
C LEU A 251 20.61 10.28 -16.77
N GLY A 252 20.07 10.10 -17.98
CA GLY A 252 18.62 10.08 -18.21
C GLY A 252 17.94 8.92 -17.48
N ALA A 253 18.49 7.71 -17.57
CA ALA A 253 17.95 6.54 -16.87
C ALA A 253 18.03 6.68 -15.33
N ARG A 254 19.11 7.27 -14.81
CA ARG A 254 19.24 7.57 -13.38
C ARG A 254 18.24 8.62 -12.92
N GLN A 255 17.96 9.64 -13.73
CA GLN A 255 16.94 10.64 -13.41
C GLN A 255 15.55 10.00 -13.30
N GLU A 256 15.22 9.10 -14.23
CA GLU A 256 13.95 8.38 -14.23
C GLU A 256 13.81 7.48 -13.00
N THR A 257 14.89 6.79 -12.62
CA THR A 257 14.94 5.99 -11.39
C THR A 257 14.71 6.84 -10.14
N LEU A 258 15.42 7.97 -10.01
CA LEU A 258 15.27 8.90 -8.89
C LEU A 258 13.86 9.50 -8.82
N GLN A 259 13.23 9.77 -9.97
CA GLN A 259 11.83 10.19 -10.01
C GLN A 259 10.89 9.08 -9.52
N GLY A 260 11.15 7.83 -9.91
CA GLY A 260 10.44 6.67 -9.39
C GLY A 260 10.55 6.53 -7.87
N GLU A 261 11.76 6.68 -7.33
CA GLU A 261 12.01 6.63 -5.88
C GLU A 261 11.28 7.74 -5.12
N VAL A 262 11.27 8.98 -5.64
CA VAL A 262 10.53 10.10 -5.04
C VAL A 262 9.03 9.85 -5.04
N ASN A 263 8.49 9.31 -6.14
CA ASN A 263 7.08 8.93 -6.21
C ASN A 263 6.75 7.83 -5.20
N GLY A 264 7.64 6.84 -5.06
CA GLY A 264 7.52 5.79 -4.05
C GLY A 264 7.56 6.34 -2.61
N LEU A 265 8.44 7.30 -2.33
CA LEU A 265 8.51 7.98 -1.03
C LEU A 265 7.23 8.75 -0.72
N ARG A 266 6.65 9.45 -1.69
CA ARG A 266 5.35 10.13 -1.53
C ARG A 266 4.22 9.14 -1.22
N GLN A 267 4.13 8.04 -1.97
CA GLN A 267 3.11 7.02 -1.72
C GLN A 267 3.27 6.34 -0.36
N ARG A 268 4.51 6.22 0.15
CA ARG A 268 4.78 5.75 1.51
C ARG A 268 4.34 6.77 2.56
N LEU A 269 4.59 8.06 2.33
CA LEU A 269 4.12 9.13 3.22
C LEU A 269 2.59 9.17 3.28
N ASP A 270 1.90 9.07 2.16
CA ASP A 270 0.42 9.01 2.12
C ASP A 270 -0.11 7.80 2.92
N ARG A 271 0.60 6.66 2.86
CA ARG A 271 0.26 5.48 3.68
C ARG A 271 0.47 5.73 5.17
N LEU A 272 1.51 6.49 5.56
CA LEU A 272 1.74 6.86 6.95
C LEU A 272 0.71 7.88 7.45
N GLU A 273 0.34 8.85 6.62
CA GLU A 273 -0.74 9.79 6.93
C GLU A 273 -2.08 9.06 7.08
N GLY A 274 -2.33 8.07 6.23
CA GLY A 274 -3.49 7.18 6.35
C GLY A 274 -3.49 6.35 7.64
N LEU A 275 -2.33 6.02 8.21
CA LEU A 275 -2.25 5.33 9.50
C LEU A 275 -2.71 6.24 10.65
N THR A 276 -2.35 7.52 10.62
CA THR A 276 -2.81 8.51 11.60
C THR A 276 -4.33 8.66 11.55
N ALA A 277 -4.91 8.80 10.35
CA ALA A 277 -6.36 8.86 10.20
C ALA A 277 -7.08 7.60 10.72
N ARG A 278 -6.48 6.43 10.51
CA ARG A 278 -6.99 5.15 11.06
C ARG A 278 -6.87 5.08 12.58
N MET A 279 -5.81 5.63 13.17
CA MET A 279 -5.65 5.74 14.62
C MET A 279 -6.73 6.63 15.23
N ASP A 280 -7.00 7.80 14.63
CA ASP A 280 -8.06 8.69 15.07
C ASP A 280 -9.44 8.00 14.99
N GLN A 281 -9.69 7.26 13.90
CA GLN A 281 -10.92 6.49 13.73
C GLN A 281 -11.05 5.36 14.77
N ALA A 282 -9.95 4.68 15.10
CA ALA A 282 -9.94 3.64 16.13
C ALA A 282 -10.19 4.23 17.53
N GLU A 283 -9.61 5.39 17.85
CA GLU A 283 -9.89 6.08 19.11
C GLU A 283 -11.36 6.51 19.22
N ALA A 284 -11.92 7.04 18.13
CA ALA A 284 -13.33 7.39 18.06
C ALA A 284 -14.23 6.16 18.26
N ALA A 285 -13.91 5.03 17.63
CA ALA A 285 -14.66 3.78 17.81
C ALA A 285 -14.58 3.27 19.26
N VAL A 286 -13.41 3.30 19.89
CA VAL A 286 -13.25 2.91 21.31
C VAL A 286 -14.07 3.81 22.22
N LYS A 287 -14.14 5.11 21.94
CA LYS A 287 -14.97 6.05 22.70
C LYS A 287 -16.46 5.73 22.56
N GLU A 288 -16.91 5.36 21.37
CA GLU A 288 -18.29 4.95 21.11
C GLU A 288 -18.64 3.67 21.87
N LEU A 289 -17.82 2.62 21.73
CA LEU A 289 -17.97 1.36 22.47
C LEU A 289 -18.05 1.58 23.98
N ARG A 290 -17.27 2.51 24.52
CA ARG A 290 -17.35 2.87 25.94
C ARG A 290 -18.70 3.48 26.32
N GLY A 291 -19.27 4.32 25.47
CA GLY A 291 -20.60 4.89 25.67
C GLY A 291 -21.70 3.83 25.57
N GLU A 292 -21.58 2.89 24.64
CA GLU A 292 -22.49 1.74 24.53
C GLU A 292 -22.44 0.87 25.79
N VAL A 293 -21.24 0.58 26.32
CA VAL A 293 -21.08 -0.20 27.56
C VAL A 293 -21.72 0.50 28.76
N GLU A 294 -21.56 1.82 28.89
CA GLU A 294 -22.23 2.58 29.96
C GLU A 294 -23.76 2.49 29.83
N THR A 295 -24.28 2.61 28.60
CA THR A 295 -25.71 2.49 28.33
C THR A 295 -26.24 1.09 28.69
N LEU A 296 -25.49 0.04 28.34
CA LEU A 296 -25.80 -1.34 28.72
C LEU A 296 -25.77 -1.54 30.25
N ASP A 297 -24.86 -0.88 30.97
CA ASP A 297 -24.83 -0.92 32.44
C ASP A 297 -26.08 -0.26 33.04
N GLU A 298 -26.48 0.90 32.51
CA GLU A 298 -27.74 1.55 32.88
C GLU A 298 -28.96 0.64 32.61
N GLU A 299 -29.04 0.03 31.42
CA GLU A 299 -30.12 -0.90 31.06
C GLU A 299 -30.15 -2.12 32.00
N THR A 300 -29.01 -2.73 32.29
CA THR A 300 -28.96 -3.87 33.22
C THR A 300 -29.36 -3.48 34.64
N ALA A 301 -28.99 -2.29 35.12
CA ALA A 301 -29.43 -1.77 36.41
C ALA A 301 -30.97 -1.57 36.45
N THR A 302 -31.56 -1.08 35.35
CA THR A 302 -33.03 -0.96 35.26
C THR A 302 -33.71 -2.33 35.25
N LEU A 303 -33.17 -3.30 34.51
CA LEU A 303 -33.69 -4.68 34.49
C LEU A 303 -33.60 -5.33 35.87
N GLN A 304 -32.49 -5.15 36.58
CA GLN A 304 -32.33 -5.68 37.94
C GLN A 304 -33.37 -5.08 38.90
N THR A 305 -33.63 -3.77 38.79
CA THR A 305 -34.68 -3.10 39.56
C THR A 305 -36.08 -3.62 39.20
N ALA A 306 -36.34 -3.90 37.92
CA ALA A 306 -37.60 -4.49 37.47
C ALA A 306 -37.80 -5.91 38.02
N VAL A 307 -36.74 -6.72 38.07
CA VAL A 307 -36.76 -8.07 38.65
C VAL A 307 -37.04 -8.02 40.15
N GLU A 308 -36.40 -7.11 40.90
CA GLU A 308 -36.68 -6.92 42.33
C GLU A 308 -38.14 -6.53 42.55
N THR A 309 -38.65 -5.61 41.73
CA THR A 309 -40.06 -5.17 41.77
C THR A 309 -41.02 -6.33 41.50
N LEU A 310 -40.74 -7.15 40.48
CA LEU A 310 -41.56 -8.34 40.17
C LEU A 310 -41.54 -9.35 41.31
N THR A 311 -40.38 -9.57 41.91
CA THR A 311 -40.23 -10.46 43.08
C THR A 311 -41.09 -9.98 44.25
N GLN A 312 -41.08 -8.67 44.51
CA GLN A 312 -41.90 -8.07 45.55
C GLN A 312 -43.41 -8.16 45.26
N GLN A 313 -43.81 -8.01 44.00
CA GLN A 313 -45.20 -8.20 43.57
C GLN A 313 -45.68 -9.64 43.76
N ILE A 314 -44.84 -10.62 43.44
CA ILE A 314 -45.13 -12.04 43.66
C ILE A 314 -45.35 -12.30 45.15
N ALA A 315 -44.45 -11.81 46.01
CA ALA A 315 -44.58 -11.96 47.45
C ALA A 315 -45.88 -11.34 48.01
N ASP A 316 -46.30 -10.18 47.50
CA ASP A 316 -47.57 -9.56 47.90
C ASP A 316 -48.79 -10.38 47.44
N VAL A 317 -48.76 -10.94 46.22
CA VAL A 317 -49.81 -11.83 45.71
C VAL A 317 -49.91 -13.11 46.56
N GLU A 318 -48.78 -13.71 46.93
CA GLU A 318 -48.75 -14.87 47.84
C GLU A 318 -49.34 -14.52 49.20
N ALA A 319 -48.97 -13.37 49.78
CA ALA A 319 -49.51 -12.91 51.06
C ALA A 319 -51.02 -12.66 51.01
N ARG A 320 -51.55 -12.10 49.92
CA ARG A 320 -53.00 -11.94 49.69
C ARG A 320 -53.70 -13.28 49.58
N THR A 321 -53.08 -14.24 48.90
CA THR A 321 -53.62 -15.60 48.74
C THR A 321 -53.69 -16.32 50.08
N ALA A 322 -52.65 -16.25 50.91
CA ALA A 322 -52.64 -16.83 52.26
C ALA A 322 -53.72 -16.21 53.17
N LYS A 323 -53.93 -14.88 53.08
CA LYS A 323 -55.01 -14.20 53.80
C LYS A 323 -56.39 -14.64 53.32
N ALA A 324 -56.58 -14.82 52.01
CA ALA A 324 -57.82 -15.32 51.45
C ALA A 324 -58.12 -16.75 51.94
N GLU A 325 -57.13 -17.63 51.93
CA GLU A 325 -57.28 -18.99 52.45
C GLU A 325 -57.68 -19.00 53.93
N THR A 326 -57.01 -18.18 54.75
CA THR A 326 -57.37 -18.03 56.17
C THR A 326 -58.80 -17.49 56.35
N PHE A 327 -59.23 -16.58 55.48
CA PHE A 327 -60.60 -16.06 55.47
C PHE A 327 -61.62 -17.16 55.14
N PHE A 328 -61.36 -17.98 54.11
CA PHE A 328 -62.22 -19.10 53.74
C PHE A 328 -62.30 -20.15 54.85
N GLN A 329 -61.18 -20.47 55.52
CA GLN A 329 -61.18 -21.39 56.66
C GLN A 329 -62.03 -20.88 57.84
N ARG A 330 -61.95 -19.57 58.14
CA ARG A 330 -62.80 -18.96 59.17
C ARG A 330 -64.27 -18.96 58.77
N LEU A 331 -64.58 -18.69 57.50
CA LEU A 331 -65.94 -18.75 56.98
C LEU A 331 -66.51 -20.17 57.07
N GLN A 332 -65.73 -21.18 56.71
CA GLN A 332 -66.12 -22.58 56.84
C GLN A 332 -66.38 -22.95 58.30
N ALA A 333 -65.51 -22.54 59.23
CA ALA A 333 -65.72 -22.79 60.66
C ALA A 333 -67.04 -22.18 61.18
N LEU A 334 -67.36 -20.94 60.79
CA LEU A 334 -68.63 -20.29 61.15
C LEU A 334 -69.85 -21.00 60.54
N LEU A 335 -69.74 -21.49 59.30
CA LEU A 335 -70.80 -22.27 58.67
C LEU A 335 -70.99 -23.63 59.37
N SER A 336 -69.90 -24.31 59.74
CA SER A 336 -69.96 -25.54 60.53
C SER A 336 -70.53 -25.32 61.93
N GLU A 337 -70.28 -24.16 62.55
CA GLU A 337 -70.90 -23.81 63.84
C GLU A 337 -72.40 -23.52 63.71
N LEU A 338 -72.81 -22.83 62.64
CA LEU A 338 -74.21 -22.47 62.40
C LEU A 338 -75.07 -23.66 61.92
N PHE A 339 -74.49 -24.58 61.15
CA PHE A 339 -75.21 -25.69 60.52
C PHE A 339 -74.82 -27.08 61.02
N GLY A 340 -73.69 -27.24 61.71
CA GLY A 340 -73.14 -28.52 62.20
C GLY A 340 -73.54 -28.89 63.63
N GLY A 341 -74.39 -28.10 64.29
CA GLY A 341 -74.97 -28.40 65.60
C GLY A 341 -76.03 -29.52 65.60
N ALA A 342 -75.95 -30.49 64.68
CA ALA A 342 -76.77 -31.70 64.74
C ALA A 342 -76.00 -32.75 65.56
N GLU A 343 -76.49 -33.01 66.78
CA GLU A 343 -75.95 -34.00 67.71
C GLU A 343 -75.65 -35.35 67.01
N PRO A 344 -74.55 -36.04 67.37
CA PRO A 344 -74.44 -37.45 67.05
C PRO A 344 -75.52 -38.19 67.86
N MET A 345 -76.53 -38.74 67.16
CA MET A 345 -77.49 -39.64 67.79
C MET A 345 -76.73 -40.79 68.47
N PRO A 346 -77.15 -41.20 69.69
CA PRO A 346 -76.47 -42.26 70.42
C PRO A 346 -76.50 -43.57 69.63
N GLU A 347 -75.36 -44.25 69.63
CA GLU A 347 -75.14 -45.58 69.08
C GLU A 347 -76.32 -46.53 69.36
N VAL A 348 -76.94 -47.01 68.29
CA VAL A 348 -77.76 -48.23 68.34
C VAL A 348 -76.79 -49.39 68.07
N PRO A 349 -76.61 -50.35 68.99
CA PRO A 349 -75.83 -51.55 68.72
C PRO A 349 -76.59 -52.39 67.70
N ILE A 350 -76.04 -52.57 66.50
CA ILE A 350 -76.55 -53.55 65.54
C ILE A 350 -75.40 -54.49 65.18
N GLU A 351 -75.53 -55.69 65.73
CA GLU A 351 -74.94 -56.98 65.38
C GLU A 351 -73.75 -57.07 64.40
N GLN A 352 -72.71 -57.73 64.91
CA GLN A 352 -71.77 -58.50 64.12
C GLN A 352 -72.52 -59.50 63.24
N GLU A 353 -72.61 -59.26 61.93
CA GLU A 353 -72.93 -60.30 60.96
C GLU A 353 -71.90 -60.31 59.83
N VAL A 354 -70.92 -61.22 60.00
CA VAL A 354 -70.49 -62.23 59.02
C VAL A 354 -70.12 -61.75 57.61
N GLN A 355 -68.80 -61.74 57.37
CA GLN A 355 -68.17 -61.94 56.05
C GLN A 355 -68.69 -63.23 55.38
N PRO A 356 -68.68 -63.29 54.04
CA PRO A 356 -67.54 -63.96 53.41
C PRO A 356 -66.79 -63.11 52.37
#